data_AF-A0A0G1SHL7-F1
#
_entry.id   AF-A0A0G1SHL7-F1
#
_cell.length_a   1.000
_cell.length_b   1.000
_cell.length_c   1.000
_cell.angle_alpha   90.00
_cell.angle_beta   90.00
_cell.angle_gamma   90.00
#
_symmetry.space_group_name_H-M   'P 1'
#
loop_
_entity.id
_entity.type
_entity.pdbx_description
1 polymer ?
#
loop_
_entity_poly.entity_id
_entity_poly.type
_entity_poly.pdbx_seq_one_letter_code
_entity_poly.pdbx_strand_id
1 'polypeptide(L)'
;GKDTKGHPKEYHPGLLGKITGSTLGREYWVNVLKSYGIKAEAKTGEELTDVKKLETLRKILADNRPVMLAIANAYNSQGRYIPVRRFFVGHWITLWGYDDREQTFHVYDSCVPKERYDKAIQIGNTKRTYKQVLRDWEGSLLSFRTLRGFEKYHYIEITLKDNWS
;
A
#
# COMPACT_ATOMS: atom_id res chain seq x y z
N GLY A 1 0.42 -11.52 -20.22
CA GLY A 1 1.20 -10.83 -21.28
C GLY A 1 2.38 -10.18 -20.61
N LYS A 2 3.58 -10.27 -21.19
CA LYS A 2 4.80 -9.73 -20.59
C LYS A 2 4.74 -8.21 -20.66
N ASP A 3 4.92 -7.52 -19.55
CA ASP A 3 4.99 -6.06 -19.52
C ASP A 3 6.13 -5.56 -20.40
N THR A 4 5.84 -4.68 -21.35
CA THR A 4 6.83 -4.09 -22.27
C THR A 4 7.22 -2.67 -21.88
N LYS A 5 6.60 -2.12 -20.82
CA LYS A 5 6.81 -0.73 -20.39
C LYS A 5 8.08 -0.63 -19.55
N GLY A 6 9.02 0.21 -20.01
CA GLY A 6 10.35 0.36 -19.41
C GLY A 6 10.38 1.24 -18.17
N HIS A 7 9.34 2.05 -17.95
CA HIS A 7 9.32 3.03 -16.86
C HIS A 7 7.98 3.07 -16.10
N PRO A 8 7.99 3.13 -14.74
CA PRO A 8 6.77 3.19 -13.91
C PRO A 8 5.78 4.32 -14.29
N LYS A 9 6.28 5.40 -14.90
CA LYS A 9 5.48 6.55 -15.36
C LYS A 9 4.53 6.21 -16.52
N GLU A 10 4.81 5.13 -17.24
CA GLU A 10 4.05 4.66 -18.41
C GLU A 10 2.77 3.90 -18.02
N TYR A 11 2.61 3.59 -16.73
CA TYR A 11 1.38 3.01 -16.20
C TYR A 11 0.34 4.08 -15.83
N HIS A 12 0.72 5.36 -15.69
CA HIS A 12 -0.22 6.42 -15.32
C HIS A 12 -1.01 6.94 -16.54
N PRO A 13 -2.36 6.97 -16.49
CA PRO A 13 -3.22 7.18 -17.66
C PRO A 13 -3.36 8.66 -18.05
N GLY A 14 -2.86 9.60 -17.25
CA GLY A 14 -2.97 11.04 -17.54
C GLY A 14 -1.80 11.87 -16.99
N LEU A 15 -1.61 13.07 -17.53
CA LEU A 15 -0.55 14.00 -17.14
C LEU A 15 -0.62 14.38 -15.66
N LEU A 16 -1.82 14.60 -15.11
CA LEU A 16 -2.01 14.88 -13.68
C LEU A 16 -1.55 13.70 -12.81
N GLY A 17 -1.90 12.46 -13.17
CA GLY A 17 -1.46 11.26 -12.45
C GLY A 17 0.05 11.01 -12.50
N LYS A 18 0.74 11.51 -13.54
CA LYS A 18 2.20 11.52 -13.63
C LYS A 18 2.86 12.56 -12.70
N ILE A 19 2.18 13.67 -12.41
CA ILE A 19 2.69 14.81 -11.63
C ILE A 19 2.40 14.65 -10.14
N THR A 20 1.16 14.26 -9.79
CA THR A 20 0.73 14.15 -8.39
C THR A 20 1.10 12.79 -7.77
N GLY A 21 1.54 11.84 -8.59
CA GLY A 21 1.62 10.44 -8.18
C GLY A 21 0.25 9.86 -7.83
N SER A 22 -0.86 10.53 -8.19
CA SER A 22 -2.21 10.01 -8.03
C SER A 22 -2.25 8.63 -8.69
N THR A 23 -2.19 7.63 -7.83
CA THR A 23 -2.09 6.26 -8.29
C THR A 23 -3.42 5.89 -8.89
N LEU A 24 -3.34 5.07 -9.92
CA LEU A 24 -4.46 4.32 -10.42
C LEU A 24 -5.26 3.73 -9.25
N GLY A 25 -6.58 3.87 -9.29
CA GLY A 25 -7.47 3.43 -8.21
C GLY A 25 -7.34 1.93 -7.94
N ARG A 26 -7.83 1.48 -6.78
CA ARG A 26 -7.71 0.07 -6.33
C ARG A 26 -8.10 -0.97 -7.41
N GLU A 27 -9.14 -0.68 -8.19
CA GLU A 27 -9.62 -1.56 -9.26
C GLU A 27 -8.60 -1.77 -10.38
N TYR A 28 -7.79 -0.75 -10.70
CA TYR A 28 -6.73 -0.90 -11.69
C TYR A 28 -5.71 -1.94 -11.21
N TRP A 29 -5.25 -1.84 -9.97
CA TRP A 29 -4.27 -2.78 -9.42
C TRP A 29 -4.84 -4.19 -9.29
N VAL A 30 -6.11 -4.34 -8.91
CA VAL A 30 -6.81 -5.62 -8.95
C VAL A 30 -6.79 -6.22 -10.36
N ASN A 31 -7.09 -5.42 -11.39
CA ASN A 31 -7.08 -5.90 -12.78
C ASN A 31 -5.67 -6.28 -13.26
N VAL A 32 -4.65 -5.49 -12.90
CA VAL A 32 -3.25 -5.83 -13.17
C VAL A 32 -2.89 -7.17 -12.53
N LEU A 33 -3.13 -7.35 -11.23
CA LEU A 33 -2.84 -8.61 -10.52
C LEU A 33 -3.56 -9.80 -11.17
N LYS A 34 -4.85 -9.65 -11.48
CA LYS A 34 -5.64 -10.68 -12.17
C LYS A 34 -5.07 -11.04 -13.55
N SER A 35 -4.54 -10.06 -14.30
CA SER A 35 -3.91 -10.31 -15.61
C SER A 35 -2.63 -11.16 -15.53
N TYR A 36 -1.98 -11.19 -14.36
CA TYR A 36 -0.86 -12.08 -14.04
C TYR A 36 -1.30 -13.41 -13.39
N GLY A 37 -2.61 -13.70 -13.36
CA GLY A 37 -3.16 -14.91 -12.77
C GLY A 37 -3.15 -14.92 -11.24
N ILE A 38 -2.94 -13.76 -10.60
CA ILE A 38 -2.99 -13.59 -9.15
C ILE A 38 -4.43 -13.23 -8.76
N LYS A 39 -4.99 -13.94 -7.78
CA LYS A 39 -6.31 -13.61 -7.24
C LYS A 39 -6.18 -12.37 -6.36
N ALA A 40 -6.99 -11.35 -6.63
CA ALA A 40 -6.98 -10.09 -5.89
C ALA A 40 -8.38 -9.51 -5.74
N GLU A 41 -8.64 -8.87 -4.61
CA GLU A 41 -9.91 -8.23 -4.29
C GLU A 41 -9.69 -6.87 -3.62
N ALA A 42 -10.38 -5.83 -4.11
CA ALA A 42 -10.36 -4.50 -3.55
C ALA A 42 -11.38 -4.36 -2.43
N LYS A 43 -10.96 -3.83 -1.27
CA LYS A 43 -11.79 -3.65 -0.08
C LYS A 43 -11.56 -2.27 0.57
N THR A 44 -12.34 -1.97 1.60
CA THR A 44 -12.21 -0.78 2.46
C THR A 44 -12.32 -1.17 3.93
N GLY A 45 -11.52 -0.55 4.78
CA GLY A 45 -11.58 -0.68 6.24
C GLY A 45 -12.31 0.49 6.92
N GLU A 46 -13.00 1.36 6.17
CA GLU A 46 -13.59 2.61 6.67
C GLU A 46 -14.53 2.43 7.84
N GLU A 47 -15.41 1.42 7.78
CA GLU A 47 -16.39 1.11 8.82
C GLU A 47 -15.80 0.35 10.03
N LEU A 48 -14.50 0.02 10.00
CA LEU A 48 -13.85 -0.74 11.06
C LEU A 48 -13.25 0.20 12.12
N THR A 49 -13.32 -0.21 13.39
CA THR A 49 -12.50 0.43 14.44
C THR A 49 -11.01 0.17 14.19
N ASP A 50 -10.13 1.00 14.73
CA ASP A 50 -8.67 0.82 14.55
C ASP A 50 -8.16 -0.54 15.03
N VAL A 51 -8.74 -1.06 16.11
CA VAL A 51 -8.46 -2.43 16.58
C VAL A 51 -8.85 -3.46 15.52
N LYS A 52 -10.05 -3.35 14.95
CA LYS A 52 -10.54 -4.26 13.91
C LYS A 52 -9.76 -4.12 12.60
N LYS A 53 -9.32 -2.91 12.24
CA LYS A 53 -8.41 -2.66 11.12
C LYS A 53 -7.10 -3.46 11.29
N LEU A 54 -6.44 -3.34 12.44
CA LEU A 54 -5.20 -4.07 12.73
C LEU A 54 -5.41 -5.58 12.78
N GLU A 55 -6.51 -6.05 13.39
CA GLU A 55 -6.87 -7.48 13.38
C GLU A 55 -7.08 -8.02 11.97
N THR A 56 -7.80 -7.29 11.10
CA THR A 56 -7.98 -7.68 9.70
C THR A 56 -6.65 -7.81 8.97
N LEU A 57 -5.77 -6.82 9.09
CA LEU A 57 -4.44 -6.87 8.46
C LEU A 57 -3.61 -8.05 8.97
N ARG A 58 -3.56 -8.26 10.29
CA ARG A 58 -2.83 -9.39 10.89
C ARG A 58 -3.40 -10.73 10.47
N LYS A 59 -4.72 -10.88 10.41
CA LYS A 59 -5.36 -12.12 9.96
C LYS A 59 -4.98 -12.45 8.52
N ILE A 60 -5.02 -11.47 7.61
CA ILE A 60 -4.60 -11.67 6.22
C ILE A 60 -3.12 -12.11 6.16
N LEU A 61 -2.25 -11.43 6.91
CA LEU A 61 -0.82 -11.73 6.93
C LEU A 61 -0.50 -13.09 7.57
N ALA A 62 -1.25 -13.50 8.60
CA ALA A 62 -1.12 -14.80 9.25
C ALA A 62 -1.48 -15.97 8.30
N ASP A 63 -2.32 -15.72 7.29
CA ASP A 63 -2.61 -16.67 6.21
C ASP A 63 -1.51 -16.69 5.12
N ASN A 64 -0.32 -16.10 5.38
CA ASN A 64 0.77 -15.91 4.42
C ASN A 64 0.37 -15.14 3.15
N ARG A 65 -0.62 -14.25 3.26
CA ARG A 65 -1.09 -13.43 2.16
C ARG A 65 -0.60 -11.99 2.31
N PRO A 66 0.11 -11.41 1.31
CA PRO A 66 0.43 -10.00 1.35
C PRO A 66 -0.83 -9.16 1.16
N VAL A 67 -0.81 -7.94 1.66
CA VAL A 67 -1.91 -6.98 1.49
C VAL A 67 -1.36 -5.65 1.02
N MET A 68 -1.94 -5.08 -0.04
CA MET A 68 -1.58 -3.75 -0.51
C MET A 68 -2.46 -2.71 0.15
N LEU A 69 -1.88 -1.63 0.67
CA LEU A 69 -2.59 -0.51 1.27
C LEU A 69 -2.36 0.75 0.45
N ALA A 70 -3.44 1.50 0.22
CA ALA A 70 -3.34 2.87 -0.24
C ALA A 70 -3.01 3.76 0.96
N ILE A 71 -1.85 4.41 0.95
CA ILE A 71 -1.42 5.25 2.06
C ILE A 71 -1.17 6.70 1.62
N ALA A 72 -1.29 7.62 2.56
CA ALA A 72 -0.74 8.95 2.43
C ALA A 72 0.77 8.95 2.74
N ASN A 73 1.58 9.59 1.90
CA ASN A 73 3.00 9.76 2.14
C ASN A 73 3.31 11.18 2.62
N ALA A 74 3.31 11.34 3.95
CA ALA A 74 3.67 12.61 4.56
C ALA A 74 5.17 12.76 4.85
N TYR A 75 6.01 11.82 4.42
CA TYR A 75 7.44 11.84 4.75
C TYR A 75 8.24 12.66 3.72
N ASN A 76 9.24 13.41 4.19
CA ASN A 76 10.20 14.07 3.31
C ASN A 76 11.38 13.14 2.97
N SER A 77 12.26 13.62 2.10
CA SER A 77 13.49 12.90 1.72
C SER A 77 14.42 12.62 2.89
N GLN A 78 14.26 13.25 4.05
CA GLN A 78 14.99 12.99 5.30
C GLN A 78 14.27 12.00 6.24
N GLY A 79 13.07 11.53 5.89
CA GLY A 79 12.28 10.62 6.73
C GLY A 79 11.50 11.32 7.84
N ARG A 80 11.42 12.66 7.82
CA ARG A 80 10.60 13.45 8.74
C ARG A 80 9.15 13.48 8.25
N TYR A 81 8.21 13.23 9.17
CA TYR A 81 6.78 13.34 8.92
C TYR A 81 6.33 14.81 8.87
N ILE A 82 5.64 15.20 7.79
CA ILE A 82 5.09 16.52 7.53
C ILE A 82 3.57 16.37 7.32
N PRO A 83 2.74 16.67 8.34
CA PRO A 83 1.31 16.37 8.32
C PRO A 83 0.57 16.89 7.08
N VAL A 84 0.88 18.10 6.61
CA VAL A 84 0.21 18.72 5.45
C VAL A 84 0.46 17.96 4.15
N ARG A 85 1.59 17.24 4.02
CA ARG A 85 1.88 16.46 2.80
C ARG A 85 0.94 15.27 2.62
N ARG A 86 0.32 14.78 3.71
CA ARG A 86 -0.60 13.64 3.67
C ARG A 86 -1.79 13.88 2.72
N PHE A 87 -2.15 15.14 2.51
CA PHE A 87 -3.28 15.50 1.66
C PHE A 87 -3.01 15.35 0.17
N PHE A 88 -1.74 15.48 -0.25
CA PHE A 88 -1.37 15.64 -1.66
C PHE A 88 -0.61 14.45 -2.25
N VAL A 89 0.05 13.66 -1.40
CA VAL A 89 0.89 12.56 -1.86
C VAL A 89 0.32 11.27 -1.28
N GLY A 90 -0.03 10.35 -2.15
CA GLY A 90 -0.44 9.00 -1.78
C GLY A 90 0.10 7.98 -2.76
N HIS A 91 0.34 6.77 -2.26
CA HIS A 91 0.81 5.66 -3.06
C HIS A 91 0.42 4.33 -2.42
N TRP A 92 0.69 3.23 -3.12
CA TRP A 92 0.46 1.89 -2.61
C TRP A 92 1.72 1.33 -1.95
N ILE A 93 1.57 0.76 -0.75
CA ILE A 93 2.58 -0.07 -0.09
C ILE A 93 2.07 -1.50 0.03
N THR A 94 2.97 -2.46 0.23
CA THR A 94 2.61 -3.84 0.50
C THR A 94 3.06 -4.24 1.90
N LEU A 95 2.16 -4.76 2.72
CA LEU A 95 2.50 -5.42 3.97
C LEU A 95 2.77 -6.90 3.69
N TRP A 96 3.86 -7.41 4.27
CA TRP A 96 4.32 -8.80 4.07
C TRP A 96 4.39 -9.61 5.36
N GLY A 97 4.40 -8.94 6.51
CA GLY A 97 4.45 -9.60 7.80
C GLY A 97 4.23 -8.60 8.92
N TYR A 98 4.21 -9.09 10.15
CA TYR A 98 4.07 -8.28 11.34
C TYR A 98 4.85 -8.89 12.51
N ASP A 99 5.21 -8.04 13.46
CA ASP A 99 5.78 -8.41 14.76
C ASP A 99 4.89 -7.80 15.85
N ASP A 100 4.17 -8.64 16.59
CA ASP A 100 3.29 -8.20 17.67
C ASP A 100 4.05 -7.74 18.93
N ARG A 101 5.30 -8.19 19.13
CA ARG A 101 6.13 -7.74 20.26
C ARG A 101 6.62 -6.32 20.00
N GLU A 102 7.07 -6.04 18.79
CA GLU A 102 7.53 -4.71 18.37
C GLU A 102 6.36 -3.79 17.92
N GLN A 103 5.17 -4.34 17.72
CA GLN A 103 4.00 -3.66 17.13
C GLN A 103 4.32 -3.00 15.78
N THR A 104 4.97 -3.76 14.90
CA THR A 104 5.37 -3.29 13.56
C THR A 104 4.87 -4.20 12.45
N PHE A 105 4.69 -3.61 11.28
CA PHE A 105 4.52 -4.32 10.02
C PHE A 105 5.84 -4.29 9.23
N HIS A 106 6.14 -5.38 8.54
CA HIS A 106 7.16 -5.44 7.51
C HIS A 106 6.55 -4.99 6.19
N VAL A 107 7.15 -3.97 5.58
CA VAL A 107 6.56 -3.22 4.48
C VAL A 107 7.52 -3.22 3.30
N TYR A 108 6.97 -3.43 2.10
CA TYR A 108 7.59 -2.98 0.86
C TYR A 108 6.98 -1.64 0.46
N ASP A 109 7.81 -0.60 0.45
CA ASP A 109 7.43 0.76 0.08
C ASP A 109 8.36 1.28 -1.03
N SER A 110 7.80 1.41 -2.23
CA SER A 110 8.54 1.88 -3.41
C SER A 110 9.06 3.33 -3.32
N CYS A 111 8.57 4.12 -2.36
CA CYS A 111 9.03 5.49 -2.12
C CYS A 111 10.17 5.59 -1.11
N VAL A 112 10.54 4.50 -0.43
CA VAL A 112 11.69 4.49 0.47
C VAL A 112 12.98 4.44 -0.35
N PRO A 113 13.95 5.34 -0.12
CA PRO A 113 15.23 5.31 -0.81
C PRO A 113 16.07 4.11 -0.34
N LYS A 114 16.86 3.50 -1.24
CA LYS A 114 17.63 2.27 -0.97
C LYS A 114 18.59 2.40 0.21
N GLU A 115 19.11 3.59 0.43
CA GLU A 115 20.02 3.92 1.54
C GLU A 115 19.35 3.77 2.91
N ARG A 116 18.01 3.73 2.95
CA ARG A 116 17.20 3.53 4.15
C ARG A 116 16.56 2.17 4.25
N TYR A 117 16.94 1.23 3.38
CA TYR A 117 16.39 -0.11 3.48
C TYR A 117 16.81 -0.74 4.80
N ASP A 118 15.83 -1.22 5.55
CA ASP A 118 16.10 -2.04 6.72
C ASP A 118 16.64 -3.38 6.23
N LYS A 119 17.92 -3.65 6.52
CA LYS A 119 18.59 -4.89 6.11
C LYS A 119 18.31 -6.06 7.05
N ALA A 120 17.67 -5.82 8.19
CA ALA A 120 17.33 -6.86 9.17
C ALA A 120 16.03 -7.59 8.83
N ILE A 121 15.19 -7.04 7.95
CA ILE A 121 13.96 -7.71 7.51
C ILE A 121 14.24 -8.61 6.31
N GLN A 122 13.71 -9.83 6.37
CA GLN A 122 13.88 -10.82 5.30
C GLN A 122 13.05 -10.49 4.05
N ILE A 123 11.86 -9.90 4.26
CA ILE A 123 10.92 -9.54 3.20
C ILE A 123 10.41 -8.12 3.46
N GLY A 124 10.46 -7.28 2.42
CA GLY A 124 10.18 -5.84 2.51
C GLY A 124 11.44 -5.00 2.40
N ASN A 125 11.29 -3.68 2.59
CA ASN A 125 12.41 -2.74 2.63
C ASN A 125 12.35 -1.76 3.81
N THR A 126 11.28 -1.74 4.61
CA THR A 126 11.21 -0.97 5.86
C THR A 126 10.25 -1.62 6.85
N LYS A 127 10.34 -1.23 8.12
CA LYS A 127 9.30 -1.44 9.12
C LYS A 127 8.42 -0.19 9.28
N ARG A 128 7.16 -0.37 9.66
CA ARG A 128 6.27 0.70 10.12
C ARG A 128 5.49 0.25 11.34
N THR A 129 5.34 1.11 12.34
CA THR A 129 4.54 0.78 13.52
C THR A 129 3.05 0.67 13.18
N TYR A 130 2.28 -0.05 13.99
CA TYR A 130 0.82 -0.14 13.84
C TYR A 130 0.17 1.25 13.80
N LYS A 131 0.63 2.16 14.66
CA LYS A 131 0.16 3.55 14.69
C LYS A 131 0.49 4.32 13.41
N GLN A 132 1.69 4.12 12.84
CA GLN A 132 2.06 4.76 11.57
C GLN A 132 1.19 4.24 10.43
N VAL A 133 0.98 2.92 10.35
CA VAL A 133 0.12 2.32 9.32
C VAL A 133 -1.31 2.84 9.44
N LEU A 134 -1.93 2.84 10.61
CA LEU A 134 -3.29 3.37 10.78
C LEU A 134 -3.40 4.83 10.35
N ARG A 135 -2.47 5.68 10.79
CA ARG A 135 -2.44 7.11 10.43
C ARG A 135 -2.29 7.33 8.93
N ASP A 136 -1.42 6.56 8.28
CA ASP A 136 -1.13 6.74 6.86
C ASP A 136 -2.18 6.08 5.96
N TRP A 137 -2.81 4.99 6.42
CA TRP A 137 -3.83 4.22 5.71
C TRP A 137 -5.18 4.94 5.61
N GLU A 138 -5.43 5.98 6.42
CA GLU A 138 -6.56 6.88 6.22
C GLU A 138 -6.62 7.39 4.75
N GLY A 139 -5.46 7.45 4.10
CA GLY A 139 -5.33 7.74 2.68
C GLY A 139 -5.16 9.23 2.42
N SER A 140 -4.66 9.56 1.23
CA SER A 140 -4.55 10.94 0.80
C SER A 140 -5.90 11.41 0.25
N LEU A 141 -6.41 12.51 0.82
CA LEU A 141 -7.65 13.17 0.38
C LEU A 141 -7.66 13.40 -1.14
N LEU A 142 -6.58 13.89 -1.74
CA LEU A 142 -6.56 14.20 -3.17
C LEU A 142 -6.13 13.04 -4.07
N SER A 143 -5.37 12.07 -3.54
CA SER A 143 -4.75 11.03 -4.39
C SER A 143 -5.70 9.87 -4.70
N PHE A 144 -6.71 9.63 -3.87
CA PHE A 144 -7.62 8.48 -3.99
C PHE A 144 -9.08 8.87 -4.22
N ARG A 145 -9.35 10.12 -4.62
CA ARG A 145 -10.70 10.59 -4.91
C ARG A 145 -11.29 9.79 -6.08
N THR A 146 -12.37 9.07 -5.83
CA THR A 146 -13.15 8.41 -6.88
C THR A 146 -14.34 9.29 -7.28
N LEU A 147 -14.96 9.00 -8.43
CA LEU A 147 -16.22 9.64 -8.85
C LEU A 147 -17.39 9.41 -7.86
N ARG A 148 -17.26 8.46 -6.92
CA ARG A 148 -18.29 8.09 -5.93
C ARG A 148 -18.09 8.71 -4.54
N GLY A 149 -17.05 9.52 -4.33
CA GLY A 149 -16.75 10.14 -3.04
C GLY A 149 -15.34 9.83 -2.51
N PHE A 150 -15.10 10.20 -1.25
CA PHE A 150 -13.88 9.91 -0.51
C PHE A 150 -14.12 8.68 0.37
N GLU A 151 -13.89 7.48 -0.16
CA GLU A 151 -13.73 6.30 0.69
C GLU A 151 -12.32 6.30 1.28
N LYS A 152 -12.17 5.85 2.53
CA LYS A 152 -10.88 5.80 3.26
C LYS A 152 -10.41 4.36 3.45
N TYR A 153 -9.15 4.17 3.86
CA TYR A 153 -8.63 2.85 4.25
C TYR A 153 -8.76 1.79 3.16
N HIS A 154 -8.42 2.16 1.92
CA HIS A 154 -8.43 1.22 0.80
C HIS A 154 -7.33 0.19 0.92
N TYR A 155 -7.66 -1.07 0.65
CA TYR A 155 -6.70 -2.14 0.59
C TYR A 155 -7.06 -3.16 -0.49
N ILE A 156 -6.07 -3.94 -0.91
CA ILE A 156 -6.23 -5.05 -1.82
C ILE A 156 -5.71 -6.30 -1.12
N GLU A 157 -6.60 -7.28 -0.92
CA GLU A 157 -6.20 -8.62 -0.50
C GLU A 157 -5.63 -9.36 -1.70
N ILE A 158 -4.48 -10.01 -1.51
CA ILE A 158 -3.81 -10.79 -2.53
C ILE A 158 -3.80 -12.25 -2.09
N THR A 159 -4.30 -13.15 -2.93
CA THR A 159 -4.20 -14.59 -2.71
C THR A 159 -3.21 -15.15 -3.73
N LEU A 160 -2.03 -15.54 -3.22
CA LEU A 160 -1.02 -16.26 -3.98
C LEU A 160 -1.54 -17.68 -4.27
N LYS A 161 -1.20 -18.25 -5.42
CA LYS A 161 -1.46 -19.68 -5.69
C LYS A 161 -0.49 -20.50 -4.87
N ASP A 162 -0.94 -21.62 -4.30
CA ASP A 162 -0.16 -22.56 -3.47
C ASP A 162 0.95 -23.32 -4.23
N ASN A 163 1.51 -22.76 -5.30
CA ASN A 163 2.45 -23.44 -6.20
C ASN A 163 3.91 -23.04 -5.93
N TRP A 164 4.31 -23.01 -4.67
CA TRP A 164 5.73 -23.02 -4.30
C TRP A 164 5.97 -24.19 -3.32
N SER A 165 5.72 -25.39 -3.82
CA SER A 165 6.23 -26.66 -3.27
C SER A 165 7.53 -27.02 -3.97
#